data_AF-A0A535EVG2-F1
#
_entry.id   AF-A0A535EVG2-F1
#
_cell.length_a   1.000
_cell.length_b   1.000
_cell.length_c   1.000
_cell.angle_alpha   90.00
_cell.angle_beta   90.00
_cell.angle_gamma   90.00
#
_symmetry.space_group_name_H-M   'P 1'
#
loop_
_entity.id
_entity.type
_entity.pdbx_description
1 polymer ?
#
loop_
_entity_poly.entity_id
_entity_poly.type
_entity_poly.pdbx_seq_one_letter_code
_entity_poly.pdbx_strand_id
1 'polypeptide(L)'
;MRSEAEDRFREAYGGDPRWRSHAPGRVNLIGEHVDYMGGLVLPAAVDRFVWLAGAPGKRWELASDVKGGERYLEAVGAELGAGPQRVAATHDLPAGFGMSSSAALLVATAAGLE
;
A
#
# COMPACT_ATOMS: atom_id res chain seq x y z
N MET A 1 4.25 -4.95 14.08
CA MET A 1 3.33 -4.45 13.03
C MET A 1 3.58 -3.00 12.61
N ARG A 2 3.31 -1.95 13.41
CA ARG A 2 3.65 -0.55 12.99
C ARG A 2 5.16 -0.30 12.88
N SER A 3 5.95 -0.98 13.71
CA SER A 3 7.43 -0.91 13.68
C SER A 3 8.04 -1.65 12.50
N GLU A 4 7.44 -2.73 12.01
CA GLU A 4 8.09 -3.62 11.01
C GLU A 4 8.32 -2.92 9.66
N ALA A 5 7.39 -2.06 9.23
CA ALA A 5 7.59 -1.27 8.02
C ALA A 5 8.71 -0.23 8.20
N GLU A 6 8.84 0.36 9.39
CA GLU A 6 9.95 1.27 9.70
C GLU A 6 11.29 0.53 9.83
N ASP A 7 11.29 -0.66 10.45
CA ASP A 7 12.46 -1.51 10.60
C ASP A 7 12.97 -1.95 9.22
N ARG A 8 12.06 -2.40 8.35
CA ARG A 8 12.35 -2.69 6.94
C ARG A 8 12.84 -1.46 6.19
N PHE A 9 12.28 -0.28 6.45
CA PHE A 9 12.75 0.97 5.85
C PHE A 9 14.20 1.27 6.26
N ARG A 10 14.50 1.21 7.56
CA ARG A 10 15.83 1.43 8.12
C ARG A 10 16.85 0.44 7.54
N GLU A 11 16.46 -0.83 7.43
CA GLU A 11 17.29 -1.89 6.86
C GLU A 11 17.58 -1.66 5.37
N ALA A 12 16.56 -1.31 4.57
CA ALA A 12 16.70 -1.18 3.13
C ALA A 12 17.39 0.13 2.69
N TYR A 13 17.15 1.24 3.39
CA TYR A 13 17.54 2.58 2.91
C TYR A 13 18.44 3.35 3.86
N GLY A 14 18.56 2.92 5.12
CA GLY A 14 19.22 3.69 6.18
C GLY A 14 18.43 4.95 6.58
N GLY A 15 18.62 5.37 7.82
CA GLY A 15 17.92 6.52 8.42
C GLY A 15 16.43 6.26 8.67
N ASP A 16 15.75 7.24 9.24
CA ASP A 16 14.35 7.11 9.64
C ASP A 16 13.37 7.51 8.53
N PRO A 17 12.22 6.81 8.42
CA PRO A 17 11.14 7.23 7.53
C PRO A 17 10.56 8.58 7.96
N ARG A 18 10.09 9.37 6.99
CA ARG A 18 9.45 10.68 7.22
C ARG A 18 7.95 10.57 7.46
N TRP A 19 7.33 9.53 6.93
CA TRP A 19 5.90 9.29 7.05
C TRP A 19 5.60 7.81 7.24
N ARG A 20 4.39 7.55 7.76
CA ARG A 20 3.83 6.22 7.96
C ARG A 20 2.36 6.23 7.59
N SER A 21 1.93 5.16 6.96
CA SER A 21 0.52 4.97 6.64
C SER A 21 0.17 3.49 6.63
N HIS A 22 -1.12 3.20 6.61
CA HIS A 22 -1.61 1.86 6.41
C HIS A 22 -3.00 1.88 5.79
N ALA A 23 -3.41 0.76 5.19
CA ALA A 23 -4.79 0.56 4.76
C ALA A 23 -5.18 -0.91 4.91
N PRO A 24 -6.45 -1.19 5.25
CA PRO A 24 -6.92 -2.55 5.37
C PRO A 24 -7.11 -3.17 3.98
N GLY A 25 -6.97 -4.50 3.92
CA GLY A 25 -7.60 -5.26 2.84
C GLY A 25 -9.12 -5.25 3.00
N ARG A 26 -9.82 -5.88 2.04
CA ARG A 26 -11.27 -6.01 2.10
C ARG A 26 -11.74 -7.36 1.57
N VAL A 27 -12.83 -7.84 2.15
CA VAL A 27 -13.66 -8.88 1.55
C VAL A 27 -14.91 -8.23 0.99
N ASN A 28 -15.48 -8.82 -0.03
CA ASN A 28 -16.76 -8.38 -0.55
C ASN A 28 -17.82 -9.41 -0.18
N LEU A 29 -18.85 -8.96 0.54
CA LEU A 29 -19.88 -9.86 1.08
C LEU A 29 -20.87 -10.26 -0.01
N ILE A 30 -21.20 -9.32 -0.90
CA ILE A 30 -22.06 -9.51 -2.07
C ILE A 30 -21.79 -8.43 -3.13
N GLY A 31 -22.07 -8.76 -4.39
CA GLY A 31 -21.87 -7.86 -5.53
C GLY A 31 -20.49 -8.04 -6.17
N GLU A 32 -20.11 -9.28 -6.50
CA GLU A 32 -18.90 -9.55 -7.29
C GLU A 32 -19.12 -9.18 -8.76
N HIS A 33 -18.10 -8.59 -9.40
CA HIS A 33 -18.08 -8.28 -10.83
C HIS A 33 -19.19 -7.35 -11.34
N VAL A 34 -19.80 -6.56 -10.46
CA VAL A 34 -20.84 -5.58 -10.83
C VAL A 34 -20.40 -4.14 -10.63
N ASP A 35 -19.31 -3.92 -9.89
CA ASP A 35 -18.75 -2.59 -9.59
C ASP A 35 -18.41 -1.80 -10.85
N TYR A 36 -17.70 -2.43 -11.80
CA TYR A 36 -17.34 -1.79 -13.07
C TYR A 36 -18.53 -1.57 -14.01
N MET A 37 -19.70 -2.13 -13.71
CA MET A 37 -20.96 -1.92 -14.46
C MET A 37 -21.89 -0.91 -13.78
N GLY A 38 -21.44 -0.25 -12.70
CA GLY A 38 -22.27 0.67 -11.91
C GLY A 38 -23.29 -0.03 -11.00
N GLY A 39 -23.12 -1.32 -10.73
CA GLY A 39 -23.94 -2.07 -9.78
C GLY A 39 -23.60 -1.77 -8.32
N LEU A 40 -24.45 -2.24 -7.41
CA LEU A 40 -24.23 -2.11 -5.97
C LEU A 40 -23.30 -3.22 -5.45
N VAL A 41 -22.43 -2.85 -4.51
CA VAL A 41 -21.51 -3.76 -3.81
C VAL A 41 -21.61 -3.56 -2.30
N LEU A 42 -21.31 -4.61 -1.53
CA LEU A 42 -21.26 -4.54 -0.07
C LEU A 42 -19.91 -5.08 0.46
N PRO A 43 -18.83 -4.29 0.32
CA PRO A 43 -17.54 -4.66 0.88
C PRO A 43 -17.45 -4.39 2.37
N ALA A 44 -16.59 -5.14 3.05
CA ALA A 44 -16.18 -4.90 4.41
C ALA A 44 -14.64 -4.94 4.51
N ALA A 45 -14.06 -3.92 5.16
CA ALA A 45 -12.66 -3.95 5.53
C ALA A 45 -12.40 -5.12 6.49
N VAL A 46 -11.26 -5.77 6.35
CA VAL A 46 -10.81 -6.81 7.29
C VAL A 46 -9.76 -6.26 8.23
N ASP A 47 -9.58 -6.91 9.38
CA ASP A 47 -8.53 -6.59 10.35
C ASP A 47 -7.16 -7.16 9.91
N ARG A 48 -6.77 -6.84 8.68
CA ARG A 48 -5.52 -7.23 8.00
C ARG A 48 -5.12 -6.08 7.10
N PHE A 49 -3.84 -5.69 7.12
CA PHE A 49 -3.40 -4.41 6.54
C PHE A 49 -2.15 -4.55 5.68
N VAL A 50 -1.95 -3.53 4.86
CA VAL A 50 -0.64 -3.15 4.32
C VAL A 50 -0.16 -1.95 5.13
N TRP A 51 1.04 -2.04 5.70
CA TRP A 51 1.70 -0.95 6.41
C TRP A 51 2.86 -0.42 5.57
N LEU A 52 2.96 0.90 5.48
CA LEU A 52 4.01 1.60 4.76
C LEU A 52 4.78 2.54 5.68
N ALA A 53 6.07 2.67 5.39
CA ALA A 53 6.93 3.72 5.90
C ALA A 53 7.75 4.28 4.73
N GLY A 54 7.86 5.61 4.63
CA GLY A 54 8.54 6.20 3.47
C GLY A 54 9.19 7.55 3.75
N ALA A 55 10.05 7.94 2.82
CA ALA A 55 10.70 9.25 2.81
C ALA A 55 11.08 9.67 1.37
N PRO A 56 11.29 10.98 1.12
CA PRO A 56 11.73 11.46 -0.18
C PRO A 56 13.00 10.78 -0.68
N GLY A 57 13.01 10.44 -1.96
CA GLY A 57 14.08 9.74 -2.65
C GLY A 57 14.47 10.42 -3.97
N LYS A 58 15.46 9.85 -4.66
CA LYS A 58 15.83 10.28 -6.01
C LYS A 58 15.04 9.56 -7.10
N ARG A 59 14.47 8.39 -6.76
CA ARG A 59 13.67 7.52 -7.63
C ARG A 59 12.60 6.83 -6.79
N TRP A 60 11.56 6.32 -7.45
CA TRP A 60 10.56 5.47 -6.83
C TRP A 60 11.18 4.10 -6.53
N GLU A 61 11.19 3.72 -5.25
CA GLU A 61 11.77 2.46 -4.79
C GLU A 61 10.85 1.85 -3.74
N LEU A 62 10.63 0.53 -3.82
CA LEU A 62 9.84 -0.22 -2.85
C LEU A 62 10.64 -1.39 -2.27
N ALA A 63 10.84 -1.39 -0.96
CA ALA A 63 11.33 -2.54 -0.22
C ALA A 63 10.13 -3.39 0.23
N SER A 64 9.96 -4.56 -0.39
CA SER A 64 8.86 -5.49 -0.09
C SER A 64 9.25 -6.93 -0.46
N ASP A 65 8.57 -7.90 0.15
CA ASP A 65 8.67 -9.32 -0.23
C ASP A 65 7.97 -9.60 -1.57
N VAL A 66 7.10 -8.68 -2.02
CA VAL A 66 6.38 -8.77 -3.31
C VAL A 66 7.02 -7.81 -4.31
N LYS A 67 7.45 -8.35 -5.44
CA LYS A 67 8.12 -7.57 -6.51
C LYS A 67 7.11 -6.83 -7.39
N GLY A 68 7.53 -5.70 -7.95
CA GLY A 68 6.78 -4.95 -8.98
C GLY A 68 5.77 -3.95 -8.41
N GLY A 69 5.72 -3.79 -7.08
CA GLY A 69 4.84 -2.82 -6.43
C GLY A 69 5.21 -1.35 -6.67
N GLU A 70 6.44 -1.10 -7.13
CA GLU A 70 6.99 0.25 -7.40
C GLU A 70 6.14 1.04 -8.39
N ARG A 71 5.59 0.37 -9.40
CA ARG A 71 4.75 1.01 -10.43
C ARG A 71 3.44 1.57 -9.85
N TYR A 72 2.89 0.93 -8.81
CA TYR A 72 1.72 1.45 -8.11
C TYR A 72 2.07 2.72 -7.33
N LEU A 73 3.24 2.75 -6.68
CA LEU A 73 3.71 3.94 -5.96
C LEU A 73 3.89 5.12 -6.91
N GLU A 74 4.57 4.88 -8.03
CA GLU A 74 4.82 5.89 -9.05
C GLU A 74 3.51 6.44 -9.64
N ALA A 75 2.55 5.57 -9.94
CA ALA A 75 1.24 5.98 -10.45
C ALA A 75 0.47 6.86 -9.46
N VAL A 76 0.42 6.46 -8.17
CA VAL A 76 -0.24 7.27 -7.12
C VAL A 76 0.48 8.59 -6.92
N GLY A 77 1.81 8.58 -6.87
CA GLY A 77 2.61 9.79 -6.74
C GLY A 77 2.39 10.77 -7.90
N ALA A 78 2.31 10.26 -9.13
CA ALA A 78 2.00 11.08 -10.31
C ALA A 78 0.62 11.73 -10.22
N GLU A 79 -0.41 10.97 -9.80
CA GLU A 79 -1.78 11.50 -9.62
C GLU A 79 -1.85 12.58 -8.53
N LEU A 80 -1.08 12.42 -7.45
CA LEU A 80 -1.02 13.38 -6.34
C LEU A 80 -0.03 14.53 -6.54
N GLY A 81 0.74 14.55 -7.63
CA GLY A 81 1.80 15.53 -7.86
C GLY A 81 2.99 15.40 -6.89
N ALA A 82 3.17 14.23 -6.28
CA ALA A 82 4.24 13.96 -5.34
C ALA A 82 5.54 13.56 -6.05
N GLY A 83 6.68 14.04 -5.54
CA GLY A 83 8.01 13.63 -6.01
C GLY A 83 8.39 12.21 -5.56
N PRO A 84 9.46 11.63 -6.15
CA PRO A 84 9.86 10.25 -5.88
C PRO A 84 10.11 9.95 -4.39
N GLN A 85 9.64 8.80 -3.94
CA GLN A 85 9.85 8.30 -2.58
C GLN A 85 10.58 6.96 -2.57
N ARG A 86 11.33 6.72 -1.49
CA ARG A 86 11.68 5.37 -1.05
C ARG A 86 10.63 4.92 -0.05
N VAL A 87 10.12 3.71 -0.21
CA VAL A 87 9.02 3.19 0.62
C VAL A 87 9.33 1.76 1.00
N ALA A 88 9.07 1.39 2.26
CA ALA A 88 9.07 0.02 2.71
C ALA A 88 7.64 -0.43 3.02
N ALA A 89 7.31 -1.65 2.64
CA ALA A 89 5.98 -2.23 2.83
C ALA A 89 6.06 -3.55 3.58
N THR A 90 5.18 -3.75 4.56
CA THR A 90 4.89 -5.04 5.20
C THR A 90 3.38 -5.29 5.16
N HIS A 91 2.95 -6.55 5.26
CA HIS A 91 1.53 -6.90 5.28
C HIS A 91 1.29 -8.21 6.02
N ASP A 92 0.06 -8.40 6.50
CA ASP A 92 -0.40 -9.65 7.10
C ASP A 92 -1.60 -10.25 6.35
N LEU A 93 -1.84 -9.76 5.13
CA LEU A 93 -2.84 -10.29 4.19
C LEU A 93 -2.38 -11.65 3.62
N PRO A 94 -3.17 -12.73 3.78
CA PRO A 94 -2.89 -14.00 3.12
C PRO A 94 -2.82 -13.90 1.59
N ALA A 95 -1.82 -14.53 1.00
CA ALA A 95 -1.63 -14.56 -0.45
C ALA A 95 -2.70 -15.42 -1.15
N GLY A 96 -3.18 -14.98 -2.33
CA GLY A 96 -4.04 -15.77 -3.20
C GLY A 96 -5.54 -15.76 -2.88
N PHE A 97 -6.00 -15.00 -1.88
CA PHE A 97 -7.40 -15.00 -1.43
C PHE A 97 -8.26 -13.82 -1.90
N GLY A 98 -7.80 -13.03 -2.90
CA GLY A 98 -8.61 -11.92 -3.43
C GLY A 98 -8.92 -10.79 -2.43
N MET A 99 -8.14 -10.64 -1.35
CA MET A 99 -8.39 -9.65 -0.28
C MET A 99 -7.93 -8.22 -0.61
N SER A 100 -7.71 -7.93 -1.89
CA SER A 100 -7.39 -6.57 -2.37
C SER A 100 -6.11 -5.96 -1.77
N SER A 101 -5.03 -6.74 -1.67
CA SER A 101 -3.73 -6.24 -1.20
C SER A 101 -3.16 -5.12 -2.08
N SER A 102 -3.43 -5.14 -3.39
CA SER A 102 -3.06 -4.05 -4.30
C SER A 102 -3.82 -2.75 -4.01
N ALA A 103 -5.12 -2.84 -3.74
CA ALA A 103 -5.92 -1.67 -3.37
C ALA A 103 -5.46 -1.09 -2.02
N ALA A 104 -5.17 -1.95 -1.04
CA ALA A 104 -4.61 -1.52 0.23
C ALA A 104 -3.25 -0.83 0.05
N LEU A 105 -2.36 -1.35 -0.81
CA LEU A 105 -1.09 -0.68 -1.15
C LEU A 105 -1.33 0.71 -1.75
N LEU A 106 -2.24 0.85 -2.71
CA LEU A 106 -2.56 2.12 -3.35
C LEU A 106 -3.09 3.15 -2.35
N VAL A 107 -4.06 2.77 -1.53
CA VAL A 107 -4.68 3.65 -0.52
C VAL A 107 -3.67 4.04 0.56
N ALA A 108 -2.88 3.09 1.06
CA ALA A 108 -1.83 3.39 2.03
C ALA A 108 -0.79 4.34 1.43
N THR A 109 -0.44 4.17 0.16
CA THR A 109 0.49 5.09 -0.52
C THR A 109 -0.08 6.50 -0.57
N ALA A 110 -1.31 6.65 -1.06
CA ALA A 110 -1.96 7.95 -1.15
C ALA A 110 -1.99 8.66 0.21
N ALA A 111 -2.47 7.96 1.25
CA ALA A 111 -2.54 8.49 2.62
C ALA A 111 -1.17 8.82 3.24
N GLY A 112 -0.07 8.26 2.71
CA GLY A 112 1.29 8.57 3.17
C GLY A 112 1.92 9.75 2.44
N LEU A 113 1.43 10.11 1.25
CA LEU A 113 1.94 11.19 0.41
C LEU A 113 1.20 12.52 0.60
N GLU A 114 0.02 12.50 1.22
CA GLU A 114 -0.74 13.68 1.65
C GLU A 114 -0.03 14.52 2.73
#